data_AF-A0A4Y2CUJ4-F1
#
_entry.id   AF-A0A4Y2CUJ4-F1
#
_cell.length_a   1.000
_cell.length_b   1.000
_cell.length_c   1.000
_cell.angle_alpha   90.00
_cell.angle_beta   90.00
_cell.angle_gamma   90.00
#
_symmetry.space_group_name_H-M   'P 1'
#
loop_
_entity.id
_entity.type
_entity.pdbx_description
1 polymer ?
#
loop_
_entity_poly.entity_id
_entity_poly.type
_entity_poly.pdbx_seq_one_letter_code
_entity_poly.pdbx_strand_id
1 'polypeptide(L)'
;MKLENAKQDLAVRDPGPLSHSRWLTTANRTLRLYLSEESPTPELQEIVVFILKSYMPIWFSINTSKYFREGPKLVNQPIQSFEDLRNLVGAVIKRNGFFAHPEHLMLAMTQDNTKLIRELGLLRILKARQLDQKRTTIRTFMPPKLNFKAQDYSEIINWIDCDLSSPPLLKDSSDDEIKSHIQSDSVPNWDITFKTCPVRKSSERCVKLVTEASGKVC
;
A
#
# COMPACT_ATOMS: atom_id res chain seq x y z
N MET A 1 -6.12 45.96 3.00
CA MET A 1 -7.37 45.16 2.88
C MET A 1 -7.16 43.90 3.69
N LYS A 2 -8.01 43.67 4.70
CA LYS A 2 -7.73 42.93 5.95
C LYS A 2 -7.42 41.44 5.74
N LEU A 3 -6.32 40.96 6.37
CA LEU A 3 -5.96 39.53 6.50
C LEU A 3 -7.03 38.72 7.25
N GLU A 4 -7.80 39.36 8.12
CA GLU A 4 -8.88 38.72 8.90
C GLU A 4 -9.98 38.11 8.03
N ASN A 5 -10.33 38.76 6.92
CA ASN A 5 -11.39 38.27 6.04
C ASN A 5 -10.99 37.00 5.26
N ALA A 6 -9.69 36.70 5.13
CA ALA A 6 -9.21 35.50 4.43
C ALA A 6 -9.29 34.23 5.28
N LYS A 7 -9.22 34.34 6.62
CA LYS A 7 -9.28 33.20 7.54
C LYS A 7 -10.70 32.62 7.64
N GLN A 8 -11.71 33.48 7.72
CA GLN A 8 -13.13 33.06 7.77
C GLN A 8 -13.60 32.43 6.45
N ASP A 9 -13.10 32.92 5.32
CA ASP A 9 -13.53 32.47 3.97
C ASP A 9 -12.99 31.07 3.60
N LEU A 10 -11.94 30.60 4.28
CA LEU A 10 -11.42 29.23 4.11
C LEU A 10 -12.16 28.20 4.96
N ALA A 11 -12.62 28.58 6.15
CA ALA A 11 -13.31 27.68 7.09
C ALA A 11 -14.73 27.30 6.63
N VAL A 12 -15.36 28.13 5.79
CA VAL A 12 -16.76 27.97 5.35
C VAL A 12 -16.87 27.34 3.95
N ARG A 13 -15.75 27.12 3.26
CA ARG A 13 -15.75 26.60 1.89
C ARG A 13 -16.01 25.10 1.84
N ASP A 14 -17.08 24.71 1.18
CA ASP A 14 -17.33 23.33 0.75
C ASP A 14 -16.19 22.89 -0.20
N PRO A 15 -15.35 21.91 0.19
CA PRO A 15 -14.20 21.49 -0.62
C PRO A 15 -14.60 20.80 -1.93
N GLY A 16 -15.89 20.54 -2.15
CA GLY A 16 -16.39 19.79 -3.30
C GLY A 16 -15.81 18.37 -3.35
N PRO A 17 -16.08 17.60 -4.41
CA PRO A 17 -15.68 16.20 -4.47
C PRO A 17 -14.15 16.03 -4.42
N LEU A 18 -13.70 15.14 -3.52
CA LEU A 18 -12.30 14.86 -3.21
C LEU A 18 -11.51 14.32 -4.42
N SER A 19 -10.88 15.16 -5.23
CA SER A 19 -9.94 14.67 -6.27
C SER A 19 -8.50 14.54 -5.73
N HIS A 20 -7.69 13.65 -6.33
CA HIS A 20 -6.27 13.48 -5.94
C HIS A 20 -5.45 14.76 -6.08
N SER A 21 -5.68 15.54 -7.15
CA SER A 21 -5.05 16.86 -7.34
C SER A 21 -5.54 17.89 -6.30
N ARG A 22 -6.78 17.74 -5.83
CA ARG A 22 -7.32 18.58 -4.75
C ARG A 22 -6.65 18.28 -3.42
N TRP A 23 -6.34 17.03 -3.08
CA TRP A 23 -5.70 16.72 -1.79
C TRP A 23 -4.33 17.40 -1.67
N LEU A 24 -3.43 17.26 -2.65
CA LEU A 24 -2.11 17.92 -2.58
C LEU A 24 -2.24 19.46 -2.46
N THR A 25 -3.24 20.04 -3.14
CA THR A 25 -3.55 21.47 -3.05
C THR A 25 -4.06 21.83 -1.65
N THR A 26 -4.96 21.02 -1.08
CA THR A 26 -5.47 21.18 0.28
C THR A 26 -4.34 21.05 1.30
N ALA A 27 -3.47 20.04 1.19
CA ALA A 27 -2.28 19.86 2.04
C ALA A 27 -1.44 21.14 2.09
N ASN A 28 -1.09 21.65 0.91
CA ASN A 28 -0.27 22.84 0.78
C ASN A 28 -0.96 24.09 1.34
N ARG A 29 -2.29 24.22 1.16
CA ARG A 29 -3.07 25.32 1.75
C ARG A 29 -3.12 25.23 3.28
N THR A 30 -3.35 24.04 3.83
CA THR A 30 -3.36 23.81 5.28
C THR A 30 -2.00 24.10 5.92
N LEU A 31 -0.90 23.67 5.29
CA LEU A 31 0.45 23.98 5.76
C LEU A 31 0.72 25.49 5.73
N ARG A 32 0.29 26.20 4.68
CA ARG A 32 0.41 27.67 4.62
C ARG A 32 -0.42 28.37 5.68
N LEU A 33 -1.64 27.88 5.93
CA LEU A 33 -2.52 28.42 6.98
C LEU A 33 -1.86 28.28 8.34
N TYR A 34 -1.32 27.09 8.65
CA TYR A 34 -0.57 26.84 9.88
C TYR A 34 0.61 27.79 10.08
N LEU A 35 1.41 28.02 9.03
CA LEU A 35 2.55 28.96 9.09
C LEU A 35 2.12 30.44 9.22
N SER A 36 0.88 30.77 8.91
CA SER A 36 0.33 32.14 8.99
C SER A 36 -0.40 32.45 10.31
N GLU A 37 -0.54 31.44 11.18
CA GLU A 37 -1.15 31.56 12.50
C GLU A 37 -0.06 31.76 13.55
N GLU A 38 -0.13 32.83 14.35
CA GLU A 38 0.77 33.01 15.50
C GLU A 38 0.49 31.98 16.60
N SER A 39 -0.77 31.53 16.74
CA SER A 39 -1.22 30.58 17.76
C SER A 39 -2.17 29.52 17.15
N PRO A 40 -1.66 28.56 16.36
CA PRO A 40 -2.48 27.59 15.65
C PRO A 40 -3.27 26.70 16.62
N THR A 41 -4.53 26.43 16.29
CA THR A 41 -5.41 25.60 17.13
C THR A 41 -4.91 24.15 17.24
N PRO A 42 -5.24 23.42 18.32
CA PRO A 42 -4.86 22.01 18.47
C PRO A 42 -5.30 21.13 17.29
N GLU A 43 -6.48 21.38 16.75
CA GLU A 43 -7.01 20.63 15.60
C GLU A 43 -6.18 20.89 14.33
N LEU A 44 -5.78 22.14 14.10
CA LEU A 44 -4.90 22.49 12.98
C LEU A 44 -3.52 21.85 13.12
N GLN A 45 -2.98 21.79 14.35
CA GLN A 45 -1.73 21.11 14.65
C GLN A 45 -1.82 19.61 14.35
N GLU A 46 -2.89 18.94 14.77
CA GLU A 46 -3.11 17.51 14.48
C GLU A 46 -3.16 17.22 12.97
N ILE A 47 -3.89 18.04 12.21
CA ILE A 47 -3.97 17.89 10.74
C ILE A 47 -2.59 18.09 10.10
N VAL A 48 -1.81 19.08 10.54
CA VAL A 48 -0.45 19.32 10.02
C VAL A 48 0.48 18.16 10.34
N VAL A 49 0.42 17.62 11.56
CA VAL A 49 1.18 16.44 11.96
C VAL A 49 0.82 15.26 11.05
N PHE A 50 -0.47 15.04 10.78
CA PHE A 50 -0.93 14.01 9.84
C PHE A 50 -0.47 14.28 8.39
N ILE A 51 -0.43 15.52 7.93
CA ILE A 51 0.07 15.82 6.59
C ILE A 51 1.55 15.45 6.48
N LEU A 52 2.36 15.89 7.46
CA LEU A 52 3.82 15.80 7.40
C LEU A 52 4.36 14.42 7.75
N LYS A 53 3.86 13.78 8.80
CA LYS A 53 4.41 12.49 9.28
C LYS A 53 3.90 11.29 8.52
N SER A 54 2.88 11.49 7.69
CA SER A 54 1.92 10.43 7.45
C SER A 54 1.44 10.44 6.01
N TYR A 55 0.68 11.46 5.59
CA TYR A 55 0.22 11.56 4.20
C TYR A 55 1.37 11.79 3.22
N MET A 56 2.23 12.79 3.46
CA MET A 56 3.34 13.15 2.56
C MET A 56 4.32 11.99 2.33
N PRO A 57 4.86 11.31 3.37
CA PRO A 57 5.79 10.21 3.17
C PRO A 57 5.19 9.08 2.32
N ILE A 58 3.93 8.69 2.58
CA ILE A 58 3.27 7.63 1.81
C ILE A 58 3.00 8.07 0.38
N TRP A 59 2.53 9.30 0.18
CA TRP A 59 2.30 9.84 -1.15
C TRP A 59 3.59 9.85 -1.97
N PHE A 60 4.71 10.27 -1.37
CA PHE A 60 6.02 10.21 -2.02
C PHE A 60 6.49 8.78 -2.27
N SER A 61 6.36 7.86 -1.30
CA SER A 61 6.70 6.45 -1.49
C SER A 61 5.93 5.85 -2.67
N ILE A 62 4.62 6.10 -2.79
CA ILE A 62 3.79 5.61 -3.90
C ILE A 62 4.24 6.21 -5.23
N ASN A 63 4.50 7.52 -5.29
CA ASN A 63 4.87 8.20 -6.55
C ASN A 63 6.30 7.90 -7.00
N THR A 64 7.21 7.62 -6.07
CA THR A 64 8.59 7.25 -6.38
C THR A 64 8.74 5.75 -6.64
N SER A 65 7.81 4.92 -6.15
CA SER A 65 7.81 3.48 -6.42
C SER A 65 7.60 3.21 -7.92
N LYS A 66 8.61 2.60 -8.53
CA LYS A 66 8.58 2.22 -9.95
C LYS A 66 8.14 0.78 -10.17
N TYR A 67 8.34 -0.07 -9.16
CA TYR A 67 8.21 -1.52 -9.29
C TYR A 67 7.02 -2.05 -8.52
N PHE A 68 6.33 -3.00 -9.17
CA PHE A 68 5.19 -3.70 -8.63
C PHE A 68 5.47 -4.40 -7.28
N ARG A 69 6.70 -4.91 -7.11
CA ARG A 69 7.18 -5.58 -5.90
C ARG A 69 7.20 -4.72 -4.63
N GLU A 70 7.18 -3.39 -4.77
CA GLU A 70 7.13 -2.49 -3.61
C GLU A 70 5.72 -2.39 -3.02
N GLY A 71 4.70 -2.88 -3.73
CA GLY A 71 3.29 -2.82 -3.31
C GLY A 71 3.05 -3.26 -1.87
N PRO A 72 3.47 -4.48 -1.45
CA PRO A 72 3.31 -4.93 -0.08
C PRO A 72 3.97 -4.02 0.97
N LYS A 73 5.17 -3.49 0.67
CA LYS A 73 5.90 -2.58 1.57
C LYS A 73 5.13 -1.26 1.73
N LEU A 74 4.54 -0.76 0.65
CA LEU A 74 3.71 0.45 0.65
C LEU A 74 2.39 0.26 1.42
N VAL A 75 1.84 -0.95 1.49
CA VAL A 75 0.68 -1.26 2.35
C VAL A 75 1.11 -1.40 3.81
N ASN A 76 2.31 -1.93 4.08
CA ASN A 76 2.80 -2.10 5.44
C ASN A 76 3.25 -0.80 6.10
N GLN A 77 3.85 0.12 5.34
CA GLN A 77 4.32 1.43 5.84
C GLN A 77 3.25 2.19 6.66
N PRO A 78 2.01 2.40 6.17
CA PRO A 78 0.98 3.03 6.98
C PRO A 78 0.60 2.21 8.22
N ILE A 79 0.62 0.88 8.16
CA ILE A 79 0.29 0.04 9.31
C ILE A 79 1.28 0.28 10.46
N GLN A 80 2.55 0.52 10.15
CA GLN A 80 3.56 0.85 11.14
C GLN A 80 3.49 2.31 11.59
N SER A 81 3.31 3.25 10.66
CA SER A 81 3.39 4.69 10.96
C SER A 81 2.15 5.26 11.64
N PHE A 82 1.01 4.55 11.64
CA PHE A 82 -0.29 5.06 12.10
C PHE A 82 -0.88 4.28 13.27
N GLU A 83 -0.08 3.86 14.24
CA GLU A 83 -0.57 3.07 15.37
C GLU A 83 -1.77 3.74 16.08
N ASP A 84 -1.67 5.05 16.32
CA ASP A 84 -2.71 5.84 17.00
C ASP A 84 -3.93 6.13 16.11
N LEU A 85 -3.76 6.08 14.78
CA LEU A 85 -4.80 6.39 13.79
C LEU A 85 -5.32 5.14 13.05
N ARG A 86 -5.04 3.94 13.56
CA ARG A 86 -5.44 2.65 12.95
C ARG A 86 -6.93 2.57 12.64
N ASN A 87 -7.78 3.12 13.50
CA ASN A 87 -9.24 3.09 13.32
C ASN A 87 -9.69 3.93 12.11
N LEU A 88 -9.05 5.08 11.90
CA LEU A 88 -9.35 6.00 10.80
C LEU A 88 -8.77 5.50 9.48
N VAL A 89 -7.49 5.10 9.49
CA VAL A 89 -6.75 4.74 8.28
C VAL A 89 -6.98 3.28 7.89
N GLY A 90 -7.40 2.43 8.82
CA GLY A 90 -7.60 0.99 8.62
C GLY A 90 -8.60 0.66 7.51
N ALA A 91 -9.66 1.44 7.36
CA ALA A 91 -10.63 1.26 6.26
C ALA A 91 -9.97 1.54 4.89
N VAL A 92 -9.14 2.58 4.80
CA VAL A 92 -8.40 2.96 3.59
C VAL A 92 -7.34 1.90 3.26
N ILE A 93 -6.63 1.39 4.26
CA ILE A 93 -5.62 0.34 4.09
C ILE A 93 -6.27 -0.96 3.62
N LYS A 94 -7.37 -1.40 4.26
CA LYS A 94 -8.13 -2.60 3.85
C LYS A 94 -8.57 -2.52 2.40
N ARG A 95 -9.05 -1.35 1.96
CA ARG A 95 -9.47 -1.13 0.58
C ARG A 95 -8.31 -1.25 -0.42
N ASN A 96 -7.10 -0.85 0.00
CA ASN A 96 -5.87 -1.00 -0.77
C ASN A 96 -5.17 -2.36 -0.54
N GLY A 97 -5.78 -3.28 0.19
CA GLY A 97 -5.21 -4.58 0.58
C GLY A 97 -4.88 -5.52 -0.58
N PHE A 98 -5.30 -5.22 -1.82
CA PHE A 98 -4.95 -6.00 -3.01
C PHE A 98 -3.44 -6.13 -3.24
N PHE A 99 -2.65 -5.14 -2.84
CA PHE A 99 -1.19 -5.23 -2.92
C PHE A 99 -0.59 -6.20 -1.89
N ALA A 100 -1.33 -6.57 -0.85
CA ALA A 100 -0.94 -7.57 0.12
C ALA A 100 -1.42 -8.99 -0.24
N HIS A 101 -1.93 -9.21 -1.46
CA HIS A 101 -2.32 -10.55 -1.91
C HIS A 101 -1.15 -11.54 -1.79
N PRO A 102 -1.37 -12.82 -1.41
CA PRO A 102 -0.30 -13.81 -1.25
C PRO A 102 0.63 -13.92 -2.46
N GLU A 103 0.08 -13.93 -3.68
CA GLU A 103 0.89 -13.95 -4.92
C GLU A 103 1.85 -12.76 -5.02
N HIS A 104 1.37 -11.56 -4.68
CA HIS A 104 2.15 -10.33 -4.74
C HIS A 104 3.21 -10.28 -3.64
N LEU A 105 2.86 -10.75 -2.43
CA LEU A 105 3.79 -10.89 -1.33
C LEU A 105 4.92 -11.86 -1.68
N MET A 106 4.60 -13.05 -2.20
CA MET A 106 5.61 -14.02 -2.60
C MET A 106 6.59 -13.42 -3.64
N LEU A 107 6.07 -12.75 -4.66
CA LEU A 107 6.90 -12.07 -5.66
C LEU A 107 7.81 -11.00 -5.02
N ALA A 108 7.27 -10.16 -4.14
CA ALA A 108 8.05 -9.14 -3.44
C ALA A 108 9.15 -9.75 -2.58
N MET A 109 8.83 -10.82 -1.85
CA MET A 109 9.76 -11.52 -0.97
C MET A 109 10.94 -12.11 -1.74
N THR A 110 10.73 -12.68 -2.93
CA THR A 110 11.83 -13.29 -3.73
C THR A 110 12.90 -12.29 -4.16
N GLN A 111 12.56 -10.99 -4.18
CA GLN A 111 13.44 -9.89 -4.58
C GLN A 111 13.88 -9.04 -3.38
N ASP A 112 13.62 -9.49 -2.14
CA ASP A 112 14.00 -8.75 -0.95
C ASP A 112 15.52 -8.79 -0.72
N ASN A 113 16.06 -7.77 -0.07
CA ASN A 113 17.47 -7.73 0.28
C ASN A 113 17.81 -8.73 1.40
N THR A 114 16.84 -9.06 2.25
CA THR A 114 16.99 -9.97 3.37
C THR A 114 16.88 -11.43 2.91
N LYS A 115 17.95 -12.21 3.07
CA LYS A 115 18.01 -13.63 2.71
C LYS A 115 16.85 -14.46 3.26
N LEU A 116 16.58 -14.35 4.56
CA LEU A 116 15.52 -15.10 5.23
C LEU A 116 14.14 -14.83 4.61
N ILE A 117 13.87 -13.59 4.21
CA ILE A 117 12.63 -13.21 3.54
C ILE A 117 12.58 -13.81 2.13
N ARG A 118 13.69 -13.78 1.38
CA ARG A 118 13.77 -14.42 0.05
C ARG A 118 13.48 -15.91 0.12
N GLU A 119 14.17 -16.64 0.99
CA GLU A 119 14.00 -18.08 1.19
C GLU A 119 12.56 -18.42 1.55
N LEU A 120 11.98 -17.67 2.49
CA LEU A 120 10.59 -17.85 2.91
C LEU A 120 9.61 -17.63 1.74
N GLY A 121 9.86 -16.62 0.88
CA GLY A 121 9.07 -16.38 -0.33
C GLY A 121 9.15 -17.54 -1.33
N LEU A 122 10.36 -18.04 -1.61
CA LEU A 122 10.60 -19.17 -2.52
C LEU A 122 9.94 -20.47 -2.01
N LEU A 123 10.07 -20.77 -0.72
CA LEU A 123 9.42 -21.94 -0.10
C LEU A 123 7.90 -21.87 -0.20
N ARG A 124 7.32 -20.68 0.00
CA ARG A 124 5.87 -20.47 -0.15
C ARG A 124 5.41 -20.70 -1.60
N ILE A 125 6.20 -20.30 -2.59
CA ILE A 125 5.90 -20.55 -4.00
C ILE A 125 5.87 -22.05 -4.30
N LEU A 126 6.86 -22.81 -3.83
CA LEU A 126 6.89 -24.27 -3.99
C LEU A 126 5.65 -24.93 -3.36
N LYS A 127 5.28 -24.51 -2.14
CA LYS A 127 4.07 -25.00 -1.47
C LYS A 127 2.81 -24.66 -2.26
N ALA A 128 2.72 -23.44 -2.79
CA ALA A 128 1.57 -23.00 -3.58
C ALA A 128 1.42 -23.80 -4.88
N ARG A 129 2.54 -24.14 -5.56
CA ARG A 129 2.52 -25.02 -6.74
C ARG A 129 1.98 -26.42 -6.44
N GLN A 130 2.38 -27.00 -5.30
CA GLN A 130 1.87 -28.30 -4.87
C GLN A 130 0.36 -28.28 -4.57
N LEU A 131 -0.15 -27.15 -4.06
CA LEU A 131 -1.58 -26.96 -3.83
C LEU A 131 -2.34 -26.79 -5.15
N ASP A 132 -1.79 -26.03 -6.10
CA ASP A 132 -2.39 -25.79 -7.41
C ASP A 132 -2.55 -27.07 -8.23
N GLN A 133 -1.61 -28.02 -8.12
CA GLN A 133 -1.74 -29.34 -8.78
C GLN A 133 -2.99 -30.12 -8.34
N LYS A 134 -3.47 -29.87 -7.12
CA LYS A 134 -4.67 -30.52 -6.54
C LYS A 134 -5.92 -29.66 -6.67
N ARG A 135 -5.79 -28.41 -7.14
CA ARG A 135 -6.89 -27.46 -7.19
C ARG A 135 -7.80 -27.74 -8.39
N THR A 136 -9.09 -27.89 -8.12
CA THR A 136 -10.15 -28.03 -9.13
C THR A 136 -10.94 -26.74 -9.35
N THR A 137 -10.80 -25.76 -8.45
CA THR A 137 -11.51 -24.48 -8.47
C THR A 137 -10.72 -23.40 -9.19
N ILE A 138 -11.42 -22.40 -9.72
CA ILE A 138 -10.79 -21.22 -10.33
C ILE A 138 -10.21 -20.34 -9.23
N ARG A 139 -8.99 -19.84 -9.45
CA ARG A 139 -8.34 -18.87 -8.55
C ARG A 139 -9.21 -17.62 -8.37
N THR A 140 -9.39 -17.19 -7.13
CA THR A 140 -10.10 -15.94 -6.79
C THR A 140 -9.13 -14.91 -6.26
N PHE A 141 -9.06 -13.75 -6.92
CA PHE A 141 -8.19 -12.65 -6.52
C PHE A 141 -8.93 -11.70 -5.58
N MET A 142 -8.90 -11.99 -4.27
CA MET A 142 -9.58 -11.19 -3.24
C MET A 142 -8.59 -10.54 -2.26
N PRO A 143 -8.86 -9.30 -1.80
CA PRO A 143 -7.97 -8.65 -0.85
C PRO A 143 -7.96 -9.46 0.45
N PRO A 144 -6.78 -9.86 0.95
CA PRO A 144 -6.68 -10.67 2.16
C PRO A 144 -7.01 -9.85 3.40
N LYS A 145 -7.30 -10.56 4.50
CA LYS A 145 -7.45 -9.95 5.81
C LYS A 145 -6.07 -9.52 6.32
N LEU A 146 -5.87 -8.21 6.42
CA LEU A 146 -4.61 -7.62 6.85
C LEU A 146 -4.41 -7.74 8.36
N ASN A 147 -3.20 -8.10 8.75
CA ASN A 147 -2.71 -8.10 10.12
C ASN A 147 -2.12 -6.73 10.46
N PHE A 148 -2.86 -5.91 11.19
CA PHE A 148 -2.39 -4.59 11.62
C PHE A 148 -1.29 -4.65 12.69
N LYS A 149 -1.04 -5.82 13.30
CA LYS A 149 0.04 -5.99 14.29
C LYS A 149 1.35 -6.45 13.66
N ALA A 150 1.40 -6.59 12.33
CA ALA A 150 2.59 -7.06 11.63
C ALA A 150 3.74 -6.05 11.79
N GLN A 151 4.91 -6.56 12.18
CA GLN A 151 6.14 -5.75 12.20
C GLN A 151 6.78 -5.72 10.83
N ASP A 152 6.72 -6.82 10.07
CA ASP A 152 7.26 -6.87 8.71
C ASP A 152 6.16 -7.14 7.68
N TYR A 153 6.38 -6.69 6.45
CA TYR A 153 5.42 -6.89 5.37
C TYR A 153 5.24 -8.39 5.04
N SER A 154 6.22 -9.24 5.34
CA SER A 154 6.10 -10.70 5.18
C SER A 154 5.04 -11.34 6.10
N GLU A 155 4.60 -10.63 7.14
CA GLU A 155 3.60 -11.05 8.13
C GLU A 155 2.28 -10.25 8.04
N ILE A 156 2.14 -9.40 7.01
CA ILE A 156 0.99 -8.52 6.84
C ILE A 156 -0.34 -9.28 6.59
N ILE A 157 -0.26 -10.57 6.27
CA ILE A 157 -1.42 -11.46 6.12
C ILE A 157 -1.28 -12.70 6.99
N ASN A 158 -2.42 -13.30 7.34
CA ASN A 158 -2.41 -14.65 7.88
C ASN A 158 -2.29 -15.66 6.73
N TRP A 159 -1.11 -16.26 6.57
CA TRP A 159 -0.81 -17.25 5.53
C TRP A 159 -1.60 -18.56 5.67
N ILE A 160 -2.20 -18.83 6.83
CA ILE A 160 -3.03 -20.02 7.07
C ILE A 160 -4.44 -19.81 6.53
N ASP A 161 -4.98 -18.60 6.71
CA ASP A 161 -6.36 -18.27 6.31
C ASP A 161 -6.48 -17.89 4.83
N CYS A 162 -5.35 -17.68 4.15
CA CYS A 162 -5.34 -17.25 2.75
C CYS A 162 -5.27 -18.44 1.80
N ASP A 163 -6.07 -18.39 0.74
CA ASP A 163 -6.00 -19.37 -0.34
C ASP A 163 -4.71 -19.12 -1.15
N LEU A 164 -3.74 -20.04 -1.02
CA LEU A 164 -2.44 -19.91 -1.66
C LEU A 164 -2.51 -20.37 -3.12
N SER A 165 -1.92 -19.60 -4.02
CA SER A 165 -1.83 -19.88 -5.45
C SER A 165 -0.45 -19.49 -5.95
N SER A 166 0.10 -20.25 -6.89
CA SER A 166 1.40 -19.94 -7.46
C SER A 166 1.30 -18.66 -8.30
N PRO A 167 2.23 -17.71 -8.14
CA PRO A 167 2.24 -16.49 -8.95
C PRO A 167 2.34 -16.85 -10.45
N PRO A 168 1.40 -16.41 -11.30
CA PRO A 168 1.41 -16.74 -12.72
C PRO A 168 2.68 -16.28 -13.45
N LEU A 169 3.33 -15.23 -12.95
CA LEU A 169 4.58 -14.70 -13.46
C LEU A 169 5.76 -15.66 -13.34
N LEU A 170 5.67 -16.64 -12.44
CA LEU A 170 6.70 -17.65 -12.25
C LEU A 170 6.29 -18.98 -12.90
N LYS A 171 5.28 -19.01 -13.79
CA LYS A 171 4.82 -20.27 -14.39
C LYS A 171 5.93 -21.00 -15.15
N ASP A 172 6.80 -20.24 -15.82
CA ASP A 172 7.83 -20.79 -16.70
C ASP A 172 9.09 -21.22 -15.95
N SER A 173 9.26 -20.77 -14.70
CA SER A 173 10.39 -21.16 -13.85
C SER A 173 10.19 -22.58 -13.30
N SER A 174 11.19 -23.44 -13.38
CA SER A 174 11.08 -24.81 -12.88
C SER A 174 11.15 -24.89 -11.35
N ASP A 175 10.63 -25.97 -10.76
CA ASP A 175 10.74 -26.20 -9.31
C ASP A 175 12.22 -26.36 -8.88
N ASP A 176 13.06 -26.92 -9.75
CA ASP A 176 14.47 -27.16 -9.45
C ASP A 176 15.30 -25.88 -9.52
N GLU A 177 14.95 -24.96 -10.42
CA GLU A 177 15.49 -23.59 -10.42
C GLU A 177 15.15 -22.86 -9.11
N ILE A 178 13.92 -22.99 -8.61
CA ILE A 178 13.56 -22.37 -7.33
C ILE A 178 14.35 -22.97 -6.17
N LYS A 179 14.53 -24.30 -6.15
CA LYS A 179 15.34 -24.99 -5.13
C LYS A 179 16.81 -24.57 -5.19
N SER A 180 17.37 -24.35 -6.38
CA SER A 180 18.77 -23.91 -6.53
C SER A 180 18.98 -22.50 -5.99
N HIS A 181 18.00 -21.60 -6.12
CA HIS A 181 18.06 -20.27 -5.51
C HIS A 181 17.97 -20.29 -3.98
N ILE A 182 17.20 -21.23 -3.40
CA ILE A 182 17.18 -21.44 -1.95
C ILE A 182 18.57 -21.84 -1.43
N GLN A 183 19.31 -22.65 -2.20
CA GLN A 183 20.64 -23.12 -1.79
C GLN A 183 21.77 -22.12 -2.07
N SER A 184 21.67 -21.35 -3.15
CA SER A 184 22.78 -20.52 -3.66
C SER A 184 22.83 -19.10 -3.10
N ASP A 185 21.87 -18.68 -2.26
CA ASP A 185 21.70 -17.31 -1.72
C ASP A 185 21.64 -16.21 -2.80
N SER A 186 21.58 -16.60 -4.07
CA SER A 186 21.54 -15.69 -5.20
C SER A 186 20.13 -15.10 -5.33
N VAL A 187 20.06 -13.80 -5.61
CA VAL A 187 18.79 -13.16 -5.96
C VAL A 187 18.37 -13.70 -7.33
N PRO A 188 17.17 -14.31 -7.46
CA PRO A 188 16.71 -14.81 -8.74
C PRO A 188 16.67 -13.67 -9.77
N ASN A 189 17.40 -13.82 -10.87
CA ASN A 189 17.33 -12.90 -12.00
C ASN A 189 16.12 -13.23 -12.87
N TRP A 190 14.94 -13.31 -12.25
CA TRP A 190 13.69 -13.42 -12.97
C TRP A 190 13.34 -12.04 -13.50
N ASP A 191 13.05 -11.96 -14.79
CA ASP A 191 12.55 -10.74 -15.40
C ASP A 191 11.09 -10.51 -14.98
N ILE A 192 10.88 -10.24 -13.69
CA ILE A 192 9.63 -9.74 -13.13
C ILE A 192 9.53 -8.24 -13.46
N THR A 193 9.99 -7.81 -14.65
CA THR A 193 9.58 -6.53 -15.20
C THR A 193 8.17 -6.68 -15.73
N PHE A 194 7.20 -6.46 -14.84
CA PHE A 194 6.07 -5.67 -15.30
C PHE A 194 6.67 -4.35 -15.78
N LYS A 195 6.81 -4.19 -17.11
CA LYS A 195 6.86 -2.88 -17.75
C LYS A 195 5.64 -2.12 -17.23
N THR A 196 5.87 -1.35 -16.18
CA THR A 196 5.01 -0.28 -15.68
C THR A 196 3.52 -0.61 -15.67
N CYS A 197 3.09 -1.52 -14.78
CA CYS A 197 1.86 -1.23 -14.05
C CYS A 197 2.29 -0.45 -12.81
N PRO A 198 2.54 0.88 -12.90
CA PRO A 198 2.97 1.63 -11.74
C PRO A 198 1.88 1.46 -10.68
N VAL A 199 2.29 1.22 -9.43
CA VAL A 199 1.41 1.17 -8.25
C VAL A 199 0.39 2.31 -8.30
N ARG A 200 0.83 3.46 -8.82
CA ARG A 200 0.07 4.63 -9.22
C ARG A 200 -1.25 4.37 -9.95
N LYS A 201 -1.32 3.55 -11.02
CA LYS A 201 -2.58 3.34 -11.77
C LYS A 201 -3.63 2.60 -10.94
N SER A 202 -3.20 1.71 -10.04
CA SER A 202 -4.09 0.97 -9.15
C SER A 202 -4.51 1.81 -7.93
N SER A 203 -3.57 2.58 -7.35
CA SER A 203 -3.88 3.50 -6.26
C SER A 203 -4.75 4.68 -6.74
N GLU A 204 -4.54 5.22 -7.94
CA GLU A 204 -5.41 6.23 -8.57
C GLU A 204 -6.84 5.70 -8.77
N ARG A 205 -7.01 4.46 -9.24
CA ARG A 205 -8.35 3.82 -9.34
C ARG A 205 -8.98 3.60 -7.96
N CYS A 206 -8.22 3.12 -6.99
CA CYS A 206 -8.74 2.87 -5.64
C CYS A 206 -9.20 4.17 -4.97
N VAL A 207 -8.38 5.23 -5.07
CA VAL A 207 -8.71 6.57 -4.59
C VAL A 207 -9.91 7.16 -5.33
N LYS A 208 -10.01 7.00 -6.65
CA LYS A 208 -11.18 7.43 -7.43
C LYS A 208 -12.47 6.78 -6.90
N LEU A 209 -12.44 5.48 -6.64
CA LEU A 209 -13.58 4.76 -6.07
C LEU A 209 -13.87 5.19 -4.61
N VAL A 210 -12.86 5.65 -3.84
CA VAL A 210 -13.05 6.22 -2.49
C VAL A 210 -13.81 7.53 -2.59
N THR A 211 -13.36 8.42 -3.47
CA THR A 211 -14.01 9.69 -3.76
C THR A 211 -15.46 9.51 -4.20
N GLU A 212 -15.71 8.57 -5.12
CA GLU A 212 -17.05 8.25 -5.61
C GLU A 212 -17.96 7.68 -4.51
N ALA A 213 -17.42 6.90 -3.57
CA ALA A 213 -18.17 6.37 -2.45
C ALA A 213 -18.46 7.44 -1.38
N SER A 214 -17.48 8.30 -1.05
CA SER A 214 -17.68 9.40 -0.10
C SER A 214 -18.69 10.44 -0.61
N GLY A 215 -18.74 10.69 -1.92
CA GLY A 215 -19.72 11.58 -2.54
C GLY A 215 -21.17 11.07 -2.52
N LYS A 216 -21.41 9.81 -2.11
CA LYS A 216 -22.77 9.26 -1.92
C LYS A 216 -23.25 9.33 -0.46
N VAL A 217 -22.35 9.68 0.47
CA VAL A 217 -22.62 9.75 1.91
C VAL A 217 -22.72 11.22 2.38
N CYS A 218 -22.40 12.17 1.50
CA CYS A 218 -22.63 13.60 1.69
C CYS A 218 -23.85 14.05 0.87
#